data_AF-A0A2W4RIH2-F1
#
_entry.id   AF-A0A2W4RIH2-F1
#
_cell.length_a   1.000
_cell.length_b   1.000
_cell.length_c   1.000
_cell.angle_alpha   90.00
_cell.angle_beta   90.00
_cell.angle_gamma   90.00
#
_symmetry.space_group_name_H-M   'P 1'
#
loop_
_entity.id
_entity.type
_entity.pdbx_description
1 polymer ?
#
loop_
_entity_poly.entity_id
_entity_poly.type
_entity_poly.pdbx_seq_one_letter_code
_entity_poly.pdbx_strand_id
1 'polypeptide(L)' 'MPEISENTLMMSIQAIHQIAEQNSTERDAATGPEQADYDEIIEAYEIAAMELREVYEKSRAEDADLPPYASLVR' A
#
# COMPACT_ATOMS: atom_id res chain seq x y z
N MET A 1 -0.86 -11.71 18.74
CA MET A 1 -0.39 -11.64 17.34
C MET A 1 1.00 -11.04 17.39
N PRO A 2 1.97 -11.49 16.58
CA PRO A 2 3.26 -10.79 16.51
C PRO A 2 3.02 -9.34 16.07
N GLU A 3 3.53 -8.38 16.83
CA GLU A 3 3.52 -6.97 16.45
C GLU A 3 4.51 -6.78 15.30
N ILE A 4 4.03 -6.25 14.18
CA ILE A 4 4.89 -5.80 13.09
C ILE A 4 5.62 -4.55 13.58
N SER A 5 6.95 -4.51 13.43
CA SER A 5 7.71 -3.31 13.82
C SER A 5 7.29 -2.10 12.99
N GLU A 6 7.34 -0.91 13.59
CA GLU A 6 6.98 0.36 12.91
C GLU A 6 7.74 0.55 11.58
N ASN A 7 9.04 0.25 11.57
CA ASN A 7 9.86 0.30 10.37
C ASN A 7 9.37 -0.69 9.30
N THR A 8 8.99 -1.91 9.71
CA THR A 8 8.41 -2.89 8.80
C THR A 8 7.08 -2.40 8.23
N LEU A 9 6.24 -1.78 9.06
CA LEU A 9 4.95 -1.25 8.62
C LEU A 9 5.13 -0.12 7.61
N MET A 10 6.04 0.82 7.86
CA MET A 10 6.37 1.89 6.92
C MET A 10 6.90 1.35 5.59
N MET A 11 7.86 0.41 5.62
CA MET A 11 8.42 -0.19 4.41
C MET A 11 7.37 -0.96 3.61
N SER A 12 6.47 -1.68 4.28
CA SER A 12 5.37 -2.41 3.62
C SER A 12 4.39 -1.45 2.93
N ILE A 13 4.04 -0.34 3.57
CA ILE A 13 3.17 0.68 2.97
C ILE A 13 3.83 1.26 1.71
N GLN A 14 5.09 1.67 1.81
CA GLN A 14 5.83 2.24 0.67
C GLN A 14 5.94 1.23 -0.49
N ALA A 15 6.25 -0.03 -0.19
CA ALA A 15 6.37 -1.07 -1.20
C ALA A 15 5.05 -1.34 -1.93
N ILE A 16 3.93 -1.43 -1.22
CA ILE A 16 2.62 -1.66 -1.84
C ILE A 16 2.22 -0.51 -2.75
N HIS A 17 2.43 0.74 -2.31
CA HIS A 17 2.14 1.92 -3.15
C HIS A 17 3.00 1.95 -4.41
N GLN A 18 4.30 1.68 -4.29
CA GLN A 18 5.20 1.61 -5.45
C GLN A 18 4.77 0.52 -6.45
N ILE A 19 4.40 -0.67 -5.96
CA ILE A 19 3.98 -1.78 -6.82
C ILE A 19 2.63 -1.45 -7.47
N ALA A 20 1.68 -0.84 -6.75
CA ALA A 20 0.40 -0.42 -7.31
C ALA A 20 0.57 0.62 -8.41
N GLU A 21 1.45 1.62 -8.22
CA GLU A 21 1.77 2.63 -9.24
C GLU A 21 2.42 2.01 -10.48
N GLN A 22 3.36 1.07 -10.28
CA GLN A 22 3.97 0.34 -11.38
C GLN A 22 2.92 -0.47 -12.17
N ASN A 23 2.07 -1.21 -11.48
CA ASN A 23 0.99 -1.98 -12.12
C ASN A 23 0.01 -1.05 -12.83
N SER A 24 -0.34 0.11 -12.28
CA SER A 24 -1.19 1.10 -12.95
C SER A 24 -0.55 1.62 -14.25
N THR A 25 0.78 1.83 -14.24
CA THR A 25 1.50 2.26 -15.43
C THR A 25 1.50 1.18 -16.51
N GLU A 26 1.71 -0.08 -16.13
CA GLU A 26 1.68 -1.22 -17.04
C GLU A 26 0.25 -1.48 -17.57
N ARG A 27 -0.75 -1.35 -16.70
CA ARG A 27 -2.18 -1.43 -17.01
C ARG A 27 -2.60 -0.43 -18.08
N ASP A 28 -2.10 0.80 -18.01
CA ASP A 28 -2.42 1.85 -18.99
C ASP A 28 -1.78 1.58 -20.37
N ALA A 29 -0.72 0.76 -20.42
CA ALA A 29 -0.12 0.28 -21.66
C ALA A 29 -0.77 -1.00 -22.21
N ALA A 30 -1.45 -1.78 -21.35
CA ALA A 30 -2.10 -3.03 -21.69
C ALA A 30 -3.45 -2.85 -22.40
N THR A 31 -3.90 -3.87 -23.12
CA THR A 31 -5.22 -3.89 -23.76
C THR A 31 -5.88 -5.26 -23.67
N GLY A 32 -7.21 -5.30 -23.65
CA GLY A 32 -7.96 -6.55 -23.67
C GLY A 32 -7.81 -7.33 -22.35
N PRO A 33 -7.66 -8.67 -22.38
CA PRO A 33 -7.62 -9.49 -21.16
C PRO A 33 -6.52 -9.12 -20.17
N GLU A 34 -5.33 -8.74 -20.67
CA GLU A 34 -4.19 -8.36 -19.81
C GLU A 34 -4.51 -7.13 -18.95
N GLN A 35 -5.30 -6.18 -19.48
CA GLN A 35 -5.73 -5.00 -18.73
C GLN A 35 -6.64 -5.39 -17.54
N ALA A 36 -7.50 -6.41 -17.72
CA ALA A 36 -8.37 -6.89 -16.65
C ALA A 36 -7.58 -7.61 -15.55
N ASP A 37 -6.54 -8.36 -15.91
CA ASP A 37 -5.64 -9.00 -14.92
C ASP A 37 -4.94 -7.95 -14.05
N TYR A 38 -4.49 -6.83 -14.65
CA TYR A 38 -3.94 -5.71 -13.88
C TYR A 38 -4.98 -5.03 -12.98
N ASP A 39 -6.21 -4.83 -13.46
CA ASP A 39 -7.28 -4.22 -12.67
C ASP A 39 -7.55 -5.05 -11.39
N GLU A 40 -7.58 -6.38 -11.48
CA GLU A 40 -7.74 -7.28 -10.32
C GLU A 40 -6.57 -7.20 -9.33
N ILE A 41 -5.33 -7.14 -9.84
CA ILE A 41 -4.13 -7.06 -8.99
C ILE A 41 -4.05 -5.70 -8.28
N ILE A 42 -4.37 -4.61 -8.98
CA ILE A 42 -4.38 -3.26 -8.41
C ILE A 42 -5.42 -3.17 -7.29
N GLU A 43 -6.64 -3.69 -7.50
CA GLU A 43 -7.68 -3.72 -6.46
C GLU A 43 -7.20 -4.45 -5.19
N ALA A 44 -6.51 -5.58 -5.35
CA ALA A 44 -5.94 -6.31 -4.22
C ALA A 44 -4.88 -5.49 -3.45
N TYR A 45 -4.05 -4.71 -4.16
CA TYR A 45 -3.08 -3.82 -3.52
C TYR A 45 -3.72 -2.63 -2.81
N GLU A 46 -4.81 -2.07 -3.35
CA GLU A 46 -5.56 -1.00 -2.69
C GLU A 46 -6.18 -1.48 -1.37
N ILE A 47 -6.77 -2.68 -1.35
CA ILE A 47 -7.30 -3.30 -0.13
C ILE A 47 -6.17 -3.49 0.90
N ALA A 48 -5.04 -4.05 0.49
CA ALA A 48 -3.90 -4.25 1.38
C ALA A 48 -3.35 -2.91 1.91
N ALA A 49 -3.28 -1.87 1.07
CA ALA A 49 -2.86 -0.54 1.48
C ALA A 49 -3.82 0.09 2.50
N MET A 50 -5.13 -0.15 2.37
CA MET A 50 -6.13 0.28 3.34
C MET A 50 -5.95 -0.39 4.71
N GLU A 51 -5.74 -1.70 4.73
CA GLU A 51 -5.51 -2.45 5.97
C GLU A 51 -4.22 -1.98 6.68
N LEU A 52 -3.12 -1.82 5.92
CA LEU A 52 -1.87 -1.30 6.49
C LEU A 52 -2.02 0.14 7.00
N ARG A 53 -2.82 0.97 6.32
CA ARG A 53 -3.13 2.33 6.79
C ARG A 53 -3.86 2.31 8.12
N GLU A 54 -4.83 1.44 8.30
CA GLU A 54 -5.56 1.32 9.56
C GLU A 54 -4.63 0.95 10.71
N VAL A 55 -3.77 -0.05 10.51
CA VAL A 55 -2.77 -0.47 11.49
C VAL A 55 -1.79 0.68 11.79
N TYR A 56 -1.34 1.40 10.76
CA TYR A 56 -0.41 2.51 10.90
C TYR A 56 -0.97 3.68 11.70
N GLU A 57 -2.18 4.12 11.38
CA GLU A 57 -2.83 5.22 12.09
C GLU A 57 -3.17 4.82 13.54
N LYS A 58 -3.49 3.55 13.77
CA LYS A 58 -3.65 3.02 15.13
C LYS A 58 -2.34 3.08 15.92
N SER A 59 -1.23 2.57 15.35
CA SER A 59 0.10 2.64 15.99
C SER A 59 0.51 4.09 16.27
N ARG A 60 0.28 5.00 15.32
CA ARG A 60 0.54 6.44 15.48
C ARG A 60 -0.30 7.09 16.58
N ALA A 61 -1.56 6.66 16.75
CA ALA A 61 -2.43 7.14 17.83
C ALA A 61 -2.01 6.61 19.21
N GLU A 62 -1.31 5.48 19.27
CA GLU A 62 -0.80 4.82 20.47
C GLU A 62 0.61 5.33 20.88
N ASP A 63 0.97 6.56 20.49
CA ASP A 63 2.21 7.27 20.86
C ASP A 63 3.48 6.84 20.09
N ALA A 64 3.34 6.17 18.95
CA ALA A 64 4.46 5.94 18.03
C ALA A 64 4.90 7.27 17.36
N ASP A 65 6.21 7.54 17.31
CA ASP A 65 6.81 8.69 16.63
C ASP A 65 6.82 8.49 15.10
N LEU A 66 5.62 8.29 14.55
CA LEU A 66 5.40 8.00 13.14
C LEU A 66 4.96 9.27 12.40
N PRO A 67 5.51 9.52 11.20
CA PRO A 67 5.08 10.65 10.39
C PRO A 67 3.61 10.48 9.94
N PRO A 68 2.97 11.52 9.38
CA PRO A 68 1.63 11.36 8.81
C PRO A 68 1.64 10.34 7.66
N TYR A 69 0.61 9.49 7.56
CA TYR A 69 0.52 8.49 6.48
C TYR A 69 0.72 9.08 5.08
N ALA A 70 0.16 10.27 4.84
CA ALA A 70 0.29 11.00 3.58
C ALA A 70 1.74 11.36 3.17
N SER A 71 2.70 11.28 4.10
CA SER A 71 4.12 11.48 3.80
C SER A 71 4.82 10.21 3.28
N LEU A 72 4.22 9.03 3.47
CA LEU A 72 4.76 7.75 3.04
C LEU A 72 4.42 7.40 1.60
N VAL A 73 3.33 7.94 1.07
CA VAL A 73 2.66 7.49 -0.17
C VAL A 73 2.74 8.53 -1.28
N ARG A 74 3.84 9.29 -1.31
CA ARG A 74 4.05 10.42 -2.22
C ARG A 74 4.84 10.05 -3.46
#